data_AF-A0A942MJJ9-F1
#
_entry.id   AF-A0A942MJJ9-F1
#
_cell.length_a   1.000
_cell.length_b   1.000
_cell.length_c   1.000
_cell.angle_alpha   90.00
_cell.angle_beta   90.00
_cell.angle_gamma   90.00
#
_symmetry.space_group_name_H-M   'P 1'
#
loop_
_entity.id
_entity.type
_entity.pdbx_description
1 polymer ?
#
loop_
_entity_poly.entity_id
_entity_poly.type
_entity_poly.pdbx_seq_one_letter_code
_entity_poly.pdbx_strand_id
1 'polypeptide(L)'
;MQISHAGSAATEDVTGTTPVGPSPVINPRRGGSIPRQLTHQEINVIIESFQSASLRKEAGFDGVEIHSAHGYFLNQFFSPLTNKRTDEYGGSVINRIRIHLQIVEAVRRAVGEDFPILLRLGAADFMPGGTTIEDSIIAAKAFEQAGIDILDISGGFSGYIVPGLTGQG
;
A
#
# COMPACT_ATOMS: atom_id res chain seq x y z
N MET A 1 -4.07 -0.82 15.37
CA MET A 1 -3.37 -1.95 14.71
C MET A 1 -3.04 -1.57 13.28
N GLN A 2 -1.87 -1.94 12.74
CA GLN A 2 -1.57 -1.76 11.31
C GLN A 2 -1.84 -3.05 10.52
N ILE A 3 -2.55 -2.94 9.38
CA ILE A 3 -2.77 -4.02 8.41
C ILE A 3 -1.83 -3.79 7.22
N SER A 4 -1.08 -4.83 6.86
CA SER A 4 -0.07 -4.77 5.81
C SER A 4 -0.11 -6.00 4.91
N HIS A 5 0.30 -5.79 3.67
CA HIS A 5 0.57 -6.84 2.69
C HIS A 5 1.94 -6.56 2.07
N ALA A 6 2.81 -7.56 2.01
CA ALA A 6 4.19 -7.35 1.59
C ALA A 6 4.32 -7.12 0.07
N GLY A 7 3.40 -7.67 -0.73
CA GLY A 7 3.46 -7.59 -2.20
C GLY A 7 4.79 -8.16 -2.71
N SER A 8 5.45 -7.43 -3.61
CA SER A 8 6.76 -7.82 -4.16
C SER A 8 7.93 -7.76 -3.17
N ALA A 9 7.71 -7.30 -1.93
CA ALA A 9 8.71 -7.38 -0.86
C ALA A 9 8.68 -8.72 -0.10
N ALA A 10 7.69 -9.58 -0.38
CA ALA A 10 7.67 -10.95 0.13
C ALA A 10 8.74 -11.82 -0.56
N THR A 11 9.12 -12.91 0.09
CA THR A 11 10.05 -13.90 -0.46
C THR A 11 9.40 -15.28 -0.49
N GLU A 12 9.63 -16.03 -1.57
CA GLU A 12 9.09 -17.40 -1.72
C GLU A 12 9.52 -18.31 -0.56
N ASP A 13 10.73 -18.15 -0.04
CA ASP A 13 11.23 -18.89 1.12
C ASP A 13 10.37 -18.73 2.38
N VAL A 14 9.65 -17.61 2.51
CA VAL A 14 8.80 -17.30 3.67
C VAL A 14 7.34 -17.63 3.38
N THR A 15 6.85 -17.31 2.18
CA THR A 15 5.42 -17.43 1.83
C THR A 15 5.06 -18.73 1.11
N GLY A 16 6.06 -19.52 0.67
CA GLY A 16 5.87 -20.70 -0.17
C GLY A 16 5.21 -20.42 -1.53
N THR A 17 5.09 -19.15 -1.92
CA THR A 17 4.33 -18.71 -3.09
C THR A 17 5.02 -17.51 -3.75
N THR A 18 4.93 -17.44 -5.09
CA THR A 18 5.51 -16.32 -5.84
C THR A 18 4.90 -14.98 -5.40
N PRO A 19 5.74 -13.98 -5.06
CA PRO A 19 5.27 -12.65 -4.69
C PRO A 19 4.39 -12.04 -5.78
N VAL A 20 3.44 -11.21 -5.35
CA VAL A 20 2.48 -10.54 -6.24
C VAL A 20 2.64 -9.02 -6.18
N GLY A 21 2.27 -8.34 -7.26
CA GLY A 21 2.33 -6.89 -7.34
C GLY A 21 1.42 -6.33 -8.45
N PRO A 22 1.41 -5.00 -8.64
CA PRO A 22 0.62 -4.37 -9.69
C PRO A 22 1.12 -4.72 -11.09
N SER A 23 2.42 -4.97 -11.26
CA SER A 23 3.07 -5.28 -12.54
C SER A 23 4.31 -6.16 -12.31
N PRO A 24 4.83 -6.84 -13.34
CA PRO A 24 6.02 -7.70 -13.23
C PRO A 24 7.31 -6.86 -13.18
N VAL A 25 7.48 -6.09 -12.10
CA VAL A 25 8.62 -5.21 -11.85
C VAL A 25 9.26 -5.59 -10.51
N ILE A 26 10.56 -5.87 -10.53
CA ILE A 26 11.36 -6.17 -9.32
C ILE A 26 11.22 -5.02 -8.33
N ASN A 27 11.06 -5.32 -7.04
CA ASN A 27 10.94 -4.31 -6.00
C ASN A 27 12.18 -3.38 -5.98
N PRO A 28 12.05 -2.07 -6.28
CA PRO A 28 13.19 -1.16 -6.38
C PRO A 28 14.01 -1.02 -5.09
N ARG A 29 13.40 -1.27 -3.92
CA ARG A 29 14.04 -1.15 -2.62
C ARG A 29 14.60 -2.47 -2.10
N ARG A 30 13.87 -3.56 -2.28
CA ARG A 30 14.20 -4.88 -1.70
C ARG A 30 14.90 -5.82 -2.68
N GLY A 31 14.83 -5.57 -3.98
CA GLY A 31 15.27 -6.52 -5.00
C GLY A 31 14.39 -7.79 -5.02
N GLY A 32 15.01 -8.94 -5.29
CA GLY A 32 14.33 -10.24 -5.26
C GLY A 32 13.81 -10.71 -6.62
N SER A 33 12.84 -11.63 -6.58
CA SER A 33 12.22 -12.19 -7.78
C SER A 33 11.24 -11.22 -8.43
N ILE A 34 10.98 -11.42 -9.73
CA ILE A 34 9.96 -10.66 -10.45
C ILE A 34 8.59 -11.10 -9.90
N PRO A 35 7.78 -10.17 -9.35
CA PRO A 35 6.46 -10.53 -8.85
C PRO A 35 5.51 -10.84 -10.01
N ARG A 36 4.51 -11.67 -9.75
CA ARG A 36 3.40 -11.87 -10.69
C ARG A 36 2.44 -10.68 -10.61
N GLN A 37 1.98 -10.21 -11.76
CA GLN A 37 0.91 -9.22 -11.83
C GLN A 37 -0.43 -9.80 -11.33
N LEU A 38 -1.11 -9.06 -10.45
CA LEU A 38 -2.46 -9.41 -9.99
C LEU A 38 -3.52 -9.24 -11.09
N THR A 39 -4.48 -10.15 -11.09
CA THR A 39 -5.75 -10.03 -11.81
C THR A 39 -6.75 -9.18 -11.02
N HIS A 40 -7.81 -8.70 -11.68
CA HIS A 40 -8.91 -7.98 -11.02
C HIS A 40 -9.58 -8.79 -9.91
N GLN A 41 -9.75 -10.10 -10.12
CA GLN A 41 -10.33 -10.99 -9.11
C GLN A 41 -9.45 -11.06 -7.86
N GLU A 42 -8.13 -11.15 -8.02
CA GLU A 42 -7.20 -11.20 -6.88
C GLU A 42 -7.10 -9.86 -6.16
N ILE A 43 -7.23 -8.74 -6.89
CA ILE A 43 -7.34 -7.41 -6.27
C ILE A 43 -8.57 -7.37 -5.35
N ASN A 44 -9.72 -7.88 -5.80
CA ASN A 44 -10.93 -7.95 -4.98
C ASN A 44 -10.74 -8.82 -3.72
N VAL A 45 -10.10 -9.99 -3.86
CA VAL A 45 -9.78 -10.86 -2.71
C VAL A 45 -8.89 -10.14 -1.69
N ILE A 46 -7.94 -9.34 -2.14
CA ILE A 46 -7.09 -8.54 -1.25
C ILE A 46 -7.91 -7.46 -0.54
N ILE A 47 -8.79 -6.75 -1.25
CA ILE A 47 -9.69 -5.75 -0.65
C ILE A 47 -10.54 -6.38 0.46
N GLU A 48 -11.15 -7.53 0.20
CA GLU A 48 -11.92 -8.31 1.18
C GLU A 48 -11.05 -8.76 2.37
N SER A 49 -9.78 -9.07 2.12
CA SER A 49 -8.82 -9.43 3.17
C SER A 49 -8.49 -8.25 4.08
N PHE A 50 -8.35 -7.03 3.55
CA PHE A 50 -8.18 -5.81 4.36
C PHE A 50 -9.45 -5.51 5.18
N GLN A 51 -10.63 -5.64 4.57
CA GLN A 51 -11.91 -5.51 5.26
C GLN A 51 -12.00 -6.51 6.43
N SER A 52 -11.76 -7.79 6.17
CA SER A 52 -11.80 -8.85 7.19
C SER A 52 -10.73 -8.64 8.28
N ALA A 53 -9.56 -8.11 7.90
CA ALA A 53 -8.51 -7.76 8.84
C ALA A 53 -8.93 -6.65 9.80
N SER A 54 -9.70 -5.65 9.32
CA SER A 54 -10.17 -4.53 10.15
C SER A 54 -11.14 -4.92 11.26
N LEU A 55 -11.86 -6.05 11.13
CA LEU A 55 -12.73 -6.60 12.17
C LEU A 55 -11.98 -7.07 13.42
N ARG A 56 -10.64 -7.10 13.41
CA ARG A 56 -9.83 -7.25 14.62
C ARG A 56 -10.03 -6.09 15.62
N LYS A 57 -10.83 -5.07 15.30
CA LYS A 57 -11.52 -4.22 16.30
C LYS A 57 -12.15 -5.05 17.43
N GLU A 58 -12.72 -6.22 17.13
CA GLU A 58 -13.28 -7.15 18.12
C GLU A 58 -12.24 -7.68 19.12
N ALA A 59 -10.95 -7.64 18.78
CA ALA A 59 -9.85 -7.96 19.68
C ALA A 59 -9.46 -6.78 20.60
N GLY A 60 -10.18 -5.66 20.55
CA GLY A 60 -9.99 -4.51 21.44
C GLY A 60 -9.04 -3.43 20.93
N PHE A 61 -8.72 -3.39 19.63
CA PHE A 61 -7.98 -2.26 19.05
C PHE A 61 -8.90 -1.05 18.88
N ASP A 62 -8.40 0.15 19.21
CA ASP A 62 -9.14 1.42 19.10
C ASP A 62 -9.10 2.07 17.70
N GLY A 63 -8.38 1.48 16.76
CA GLY A 63 -8.24 2.01 15.41
C GLY A 63 -7.46 1.07 14.49
N VAL A 64 -7.58 1.31 13.19
CA VAL A 64 -6.89 0.56 12.15
C VAL A 64 -6.04 1.48 11.29
N GLU A 65 -4.81 1.08 10.99
CA GLU A 65 -3.94 1.76 10.06
C GLU A 65 -3.69 0.88 8.82
N ILE A 66 -3.94 1.43 7.64
CA ILE A 66 -3.68 0.78 6.36
C ILE A 66 -2.25 1.14 5.92
N HIS A 67 -1.41 0.14 5.66
CA HIS A 67 -0.03 0.39 5.28
C HIS A 67 0.14 0.62 3.76
N SER A 68 0.49 1.85 3.37
CA SER A 68 0.80 2.25 1.99
C SER A 68 2.13 3.03 1.89
N ALA A 69 3.19 2.49 2.50
CA ALA A 69 4.52 3.09 2.49
C ALA A 69 5.62 2.03 2.30
N HIS A 70 6.87 2.48 2.25
CA HIS A 70 8.09 1.66 2.34
C HIS A 70 8.28 0.60 1.25
N GLY A 71 7.64 0.77 0.10
CA GLY A 71 7.70 -0.18 -1.01
C GLY A 71 6.94 -1.48 -0.77
N TYR A 72 6.03 -1.53 0.20
CA TYR A 72 5.06 -2.62 0.38
C TYR A 72 3.87 -2.47 -0.58
N PHE A 73 2.92 -3.41 -0.51
CA PHE A 73 1.91 -3.63 -1.54
C PHE A 73 1.17 -2.38 -2.02
N LEU A 74 0.57 -1.60 -1.12
CA LEU A 74 -0.19 -0.41 -1.53
C LEU A 74 0.71 0.74 -2.01
N ASN A 75 1.95 0.83 -1.51
CA ASN A 75 2.94 1.75 -2.08
C ASN A 75 3.35 1.29 -3.49
N GLN A 76 3.41 -0.02 -3.76
CA GLN A 76 3.72 -0.54 -5.09
C GLN A 76 2.64 -0.13 -6.11
N PHE A 77 1.37 -0.16 -5.73
CA PHE A 77 0.27 0.35 -6.56
C PHE A 77 0.36 1.87 -6.76
N PHE A 78 0.66 2.61 -5.69
CA PHE A 78 0.73 4.07 -5.78
C PHE A 78 1.91 4.57 -6.64
N SER A 79 3.05 3.89 -6.60
CA SER A 79 4.27 4.32 -7.29
C SER A 79 4.28 3.98 -8.78
N PRO A 80 4.59 4.94 -9.66
CA PRO A 80 4.86 4.65 -11.07
C PRO A 80 6.13 3.82 -11.28
N LEU A 81 7.01 3.64 -10.28
CA LEU A 81 8.19 2.76 -10.42
C LEU A 81 7.76 1.31 -10.61
N THR A 82 6.76 0.86 -9.87
CA THR A 82 6.31 -0.53 -9.81
C THR A 82 4.97 -0.76 -10.50
N ASN A 83 4.10 0.25 -10.55
CA ASN A 83 2.81 0.14 -11.23
C ASN A 83 2.90 0.60 -12.68
N LYS A 84 2.98 -0.37 -13.59
CA LYS A 84 3.00 -0.20 -15.06
C LYS A 84 1.69 -0.64 -15.71
N ARG A 85 0.61 -0.79 -14.93
CA ARG A 85 -0.68 -1.19 -15.47
C ARG A 85 -1.23 -0.12 -16.41
N THR A 86 -1.96 -0.57 -17.42
CA THR A 86 -2.67 0.28 -18.39
C THR A 86 -4.18 0.24 -18.22
N ASP A 87 -4.66 -0.44 -17.18
CA ASP A 87 -6.07 -0.54 -16.82
C ASP A 87 -6.45 0.50 -15.75
N GLU A 88 -7.62 0.35 -15.13
CA GLU A 88 -8.15 1.31 -14.16
C GLU A 88 -7.33 1.43 -12.87
N TYR A 89 -6.35 0.53 -12.65
CA TYR A 89 -5.45 0.53 -11.50
C TYR A 89 -4.09 1.17 -11.80
N GLY A 90 -3.83 1.68 -13.01
CA GLY A 90 -2.55 2.26 -13.41
C GLY A 90 -2.64 3.58 -14.16
N GLY A 91 -1.47 4.17 -14.43
CA GLY A 91 -1.35 5.47 -15.12
C GLY A 91 -1.48 6.66 -14.16
N SER A 92 -2.64 7.33 -14.20
CA SER A 92 -2.89 8.56 -13.42
C SER A 92 -2.83 8.29 -11.90
N VAL A 93 -2.56 9.32 -11.10
CA VAL A 93 -2.55 9.22 -9.63
C VAL A 93 -3.86 8.60 -9.11
N ILE A 94 -5.01 9.05 -9.61
CA ILE A 94 -6.33 8.55 -9.20
C ILE A 94 -6.51 7.06 -9.51
N ASN A 95 -6.02 6.59 -10.65
CA ASN A 95 -6.05 5.16 -10.96
C ASN A 95 -5.09 4.37 -10.07
N ARG A 96 -3.87 4.88 -9.82
CA ARG A 96 -2.87 4.22 -8.98
C ARG A 96 -3.31 4.09 -7.50
N ILE A 97 -4.18 4.99 -7.03
CA ILE A 97 -4.78 4.91 -5.68
C ILE A 97 -6.16 4.26 -5.65
N ARG A 98 -6.69 3.78 -6.79
CA ARG A 98 -8.05 3.22 -6.86
C ARG A 98 -8.27 2.08 -5.86
N ILE A 99 -7.28 1.18 -5.76
CA ILE A 99 -7.31 0.07 -4.80
C ILE A 99 -7.36 0.58 -3.35
N HIS A 100 -6.64 1.66 -3.03
CA HIS A 100 -6.68 2.28 -1.69
C HIS A 100 -8.08 2.78 -1.38
N LEU A 101 -8.71 3.49 -2.31
CA LEU A 101 -10.06 4.02 -2.11
C LEU A 101 -11.07 2.88 -1.89
N GLN A 102 -10.97 1.79 -2.65
CA GLN A 102 -11.81 0.60 -2.47
C GLN A 102 -11.56 -0.08 -1.12
N ILE A 103 -10.30 -0.15 -0.66
CA ILE A 103 -9.96 -0.67 0.68
C ILE A 103 -10.55 0.22 1.76
N VAL A 104 -10.40 1.54 1.66
CA VAL A 104 -10.92 2.49 2.65
C VAL A 104 -12.44 2.37 2.76
N GLU A 105 -13.14 2.32 1.62
CA GLU A 105 -14.59 2.12 1.58
C GLU A 105 -15.01 0.77 2.21
N ALA A 106 -14.31 -0.32 1.87
CA ALA A 106 -14.61 -1.65 2.42
C ALA A 106 -14.36 -1.71 3.94
N VAL A 107 -13.24 -1.14 4.40
CA VAL A 107 -12.89 -1.06 5.83
C VAL A 107 -13.90 -0.19 6.56
N ARG A 108 -14.22 1.02 6.09
CA ARG A 108 -15.21 1.91 6.70
C ARG A 108 -16.56 1.23 6.90
N ARG A 109 -17.06 0.54 5.86
CA ARG A 109 -18.30 -0.25 5.94
C ARG A 109 -18.26 -1.34 7.02
N ALA A 110 -17.10 -1.94 7.27
CA ALA A 110 -16.95 -3.01 8.26
C ALA A 110 -16.79 -2.49 9.70
N VAL A 111 -16.11 -1.36 9.90
CA VAL A 111 -15.76 -0.87 11.25
C VAL A 111 -16.73 0.19 11.80
N GLY A 112 -17.53 0.81 10.94
CA GLY A 112 -18.45 1.90 11.26
C GLY A 112 -17.79 3.29 11.21
N GLU A 113 -18.60 4.34 11.33
CA GLU A 113 -18.15 5.73 11.20
C GLU A 113 -17.26 6.19 12.36
N ASP A 114 -17.51 5.71 13.58
CA ASP A 114 -16.80 6.19 14.78
C ASP A 114 -15.42 5.53 14.99
N PHE A 115 -15.05 4.55 14.17
CA PHE A 115 -13.79 3.83 14.33
C PHE A 115 -12.67 4.47 13.49
N PRO A 116 -11.58 4.98 14.09
CA PRO A 116 -10.51 5.63 13.36
C PRO A 116 -9.84 4.74 12.30
N ILE A 117 -9.75 5.25 11.08
CA ILE A 117 -9.00 4.68 9.96
C ILE A 117 -7.85 5.61 9.60
N LEU A 118 -6.64 5.12 9.80
CA LEU A 118 -5.40 5.78 9.43
C LEU A 118 -4.87 5.20 8.13
N LEU A 119 -4.13 6.01 7.37
CA LEU A 119 -3.36 5.53 6.22
C LEU A 119 -1.91 5.98 6.38
N ARG A 120 -1.00 5.00 6.46
CA ARG A 120 0.44 5.27 6.42
C ARG A 120 0.89 5.45 4.98
N LEU A 121 1.14 6.70 4.58
CA LEU A 121 1.44 7.08 3.20
C LEU A 121 2.94 7.28 2.98
N GLY A 122 3.50 6.54 2.02
CA GLY A 122 4.80 6.86 1.44
C GLY A 122 4.67 8.09 0.55
N ALA A 123 4.96 9.27 1.08
CA ALA A 123 4.61 10.56 0.46
C ALA A 123 5.52 10.97 -0.71
N ALA A 124 6.67 10.33 -0.86
CA ALA A 124 7.54 10.47 -2.01
C ALA A 124 8.48 9.28 -2.10
N ASP A 125 8.79 8.87 -3.32
CA ASP A 125 9.74 7.78 -3.55
C ASP A 125 11.19 8.26 -3.52
N PHE A 126 11.46 9.55 -3.75
CA PHE A 126 12.80 10.13 -3.90
C PHE A 126 13.71 9.35 -4.88
N MET A 127 13.11 8.76 -5.90
CA MET A 127 13.78 8.04 -6.97
C MET A 127 13.31 8.61 -8.32
N PRO A 128 14.19 8.69 -9.33
CA PRO A 128 13.81 9.15 -10.66
C PRO A 128 12.61 8.38 -11.21
N GLY A 129 11.55 9.10 -11.59
CA GLY A 129 10.32 8.52 -12.14
C GLY A 129 9.37 7.89 -11.10
N GLY A 130 9.62 8.07 -9.80
CA GLY A 130 8.71 7.65 -8.74
C GLY A 130 7.68 8.70 -8.34
N THR A 131 6.88 8.34 -7.34
CA THR A 131 5.87 9.23 -6.75
C THR A 131 6.53 10.49 -6.21
N THR A 132 5.94 11.64 -6.54
CA THR A 132 6.34 12.95 -6.04
C THR A 132 5.43 13.43 -4.91
N ILE A 133 5.83 14.53 -4.25
CA ILE A 133 5.00 15.16 -3.22
C ILE A 133 3.68 15.68 -3.83
N GLU A 134 3.71 16.18 -5.07
CA GLU A 134 2.51 16.64 -5.79
C GLU A 134 1.51 15.51 -6.03
N ASP A 135 2.00 14.32 -6.42
CA ASP A 135 1.17 13.12 -6.52
C ASP A 135 0.52 12.78 -5.16
N SER A 136 1.29 12.88 -4.08
CA SER A 136 0.79 12.64 -2.72
C SER A 136 -0.20 13.69 -2.22
N ILE A 137 -0.11 14.95 -2.66
CA ILE A 137 -1.12 15.96 -2.35
C ILE A 137 -2.45 15.62 -3.01
N ILE A 138 -2.42 15.15 -4.26
CA ILE A 138 -3.62 14.68 -4.98
C ILE A 138 -4.22 13.47 -4.25
N ALA A 139 -3.38 12.49 -3.89
CA ALA A 139 -3.81 11.30 -3.19
C ALA A 139 -4.39 11.61 -1.79
N ALA A 140 -3.73 12.48 -1.02
CA ALA A 140 -4.17 12.90 0.32
C ALA A 140 -5.57 13.49 0.32
N LYS A 141 -5.89 14.35 -0.65
CA LYS A 141 -7.25 14.92 -0.81
C LYS A 141 -8.28 13.84 -1.13
N ALA A 142 -7.93 12.87 -1.97
CA ALA A 142 -8.82 11.77 -2.28
C ALA A 142 -9.04 10.84 -1.07
N PHE A 143 -8.01 10.62 -0.26
CA PHE A 143 -8.10 9.82 0.97
C PHE A 143 -8.94 10.50 2.05
N GLU A 144 -8.79 11.80 2.24
CA GLU A 144 -9.65 12.60 3.12
C GLU A 144 -11.12 12.45 2.69
N GLN A 145 -11.42 12.64 1.41
CA GLN A 145 -12.78 12.47 0.87
C GLN A 145 -13.34 11.06 1.02
N ALA A 146 -12.48 10.04 1.01
CA ALA A 146 -12.87 8.65 1.21
C ALA A 146 -13.10 8.29 2.70
N GLY A 147 -12.80 9.19 3.64
CA GLY A 147 -13.02 8.99 5.06
C GLY A 147 -11.82 8.44 5.84
N ILE A 148 -10.59 8.71 5.38
CA ILE A 148 -9.39 8.56 6.22
C ILE A 148 -9.36 9.67 7.27
N ASP A 149 -9.18 9.28 8.54
CA ASP A 149 -9.15 10.19 9.69
C ASP A 149 -7.76 10.81 9.91
N ILE A 150 -6.69 10.04 9.67
CA ILE A 150 -5.31 10.48 9.87
C ILE A 150 -4.41 9.94 8.76
N LEU A 151 -3.57 10.81 8.19
CA LEU A 151 -2.45 10.42 7.33
C LEU A 151 -1.17 10.33 8.16
N ASP A 152 -0.64 9.12 8.35
CA ASP A 152 0.71 8.89 8.90
C ASP A 152 1.74 9.00 7.77
N ILE A 153 2.51 10.10 7.75
CA ILE A 153 3.41 10.42 6.64
C ILE A 153 4.76 9.75 6.81
N SER A 154 5.18 8.99 5.79
CA SER A 154 6.46 8.28 5.76
C SER A 154 7.11 8.30 4.36
N GLY A 155 8.19 7.54 4.20
CA GLY A 155 8.89 7.40 2.91
C GLY A 155 8.27 6.35 1.98
N GLY A 156 8.38 6.57 0.67
CA GLY A 156 8.01 5.61 -0.35
C GLY A 156 9.08 4.54 -0.56
N PHE A 157 9.56 4.40 -1.80
CA PHE A 157 10.63 3.44 -2.13
C PHE A 157 12.02 3.83 -1.59
N SER A 158 12.35 5.12 -1.48
CA SER A 158 13.57 5.53 -0.79
C SER A 158 13.39 5.38 0.72
N GLY A 159 14.17 4.48 1.30
CA GLY A 159 14.33 4.37 2.75
C GLY A 159 15.56 5.15 3.21
N TYR A 160 15.58 5.57 4.46
CA TYR A 160 16.81 5.99 5.10
C TYR A 160 17.53 4.75 5.64
N ILE A 161 18.75 4.49 5.15
CA ILE A 161 19.64 3.49 5.72
C ILE A 161 20.59 4.23 6.65
N VAL A 162 20.56 3.91 7.94
CA VAL A 162 21.53 4.44 8.90
C VAL A 162 22.92 3.93 8.49
N PRO A 163 23.88 4.83 8.19
CA PRO A 163 25.23 4.39 7.83
C PRO A 163 25.83 3.51 8.93
N GLY A 164 26.28 2.31 8.57
CA GLY A 164 26.89 1.35 9.50
C GLY A 164 25.92 0.40 10.23
N LEU A 165 24.61 0.50 10.00
CA LEU A 165 23.64 -0.46 10.56
C LEU A 165 23.47 -1.65 9.62
N THR A 166 23.85 -2.85 10.06
CA THR A 166 23.77 -4.10 9.27
C THR A 166 22.64 -5.03 9.71
N GLY A 167 21.81 -4.62 10.67
CA GLY A 167 20.65 -5.36 11.17
C GLY A 167 19.32 -4.74 10.78
N GLN A 168 18.22 -5.47 10.96
CA GLN A 168 16.88 -4.88 10.95
C GLN A 168 16.71 -4.11 12.26
N GLY A 169 16.45 -2.80 12.16
CA GLY A 169 16.05 -1.97 13.29
C GLY A 169 14.65 -2.32 13.78
#